data_AF-A0A2D7GW66-F1
#
_entry.id   AF-A0A2D7GW66-F1
#
_cell.length_a   1.000
_cell.length_b   1.000
_cell.length_c   1.000
_cell.angle_alpha   90.00
_cell.angle_beta   90.00
_cell.angle_gamma   90.00
#
_symmetry.space_group_name_H-M   'P 1'
#
loop_
_entity.id
_entity.type
_entity.pdbx_description
1 polymer ?
#
loop_
_entity_poly.entity_id
_entity_poly.type
_entity_poly.pdbx_seq_one_letter_code
_entity_poly.pdbx_strand_id
1 'polypeptide(L)'
;MFASRSAVAEPATDPQSGLVIAEGSNLVLAHCSACHSTSLITQNAMSKKRWLETIRWMQDTQKLWPLGDAEPVILDYLAKWYGPKESARRPPLAPHLMPEK
;
A
#
# COMPACT_ATOMS: atom_id res chain seq x y z
N MET A 1 -19.69 29.61 -15.79
CA MET A 1 -20.03 28.18 -15.76
C MET A 1 -18.86 27.45 -15.11
N PHE A 2 -18.99 27.00 -13.86
CA PHE A 2 -17.95 26.20 -13.19
C PHE A 2 -18.31 24.72 -13.37
N ALA A 3 -17.41 23.94 -13.97
CA ALA A 3 -17.58 22.50 -14.12
C ALA A 3 -17.50 21.83 -12.74
N SER A 4 -18.55 21.08 -12.37
CA SER A 4 -18.51 20.23 -11.17
C SER A 4 -17.49 19.10 -11.37
N ARG A 5 -16.41 19.13 -10.58
CA ARG A 5 -15.60 17.93 -10.36
C ARG A 5 -16.46 16.94 -9.55
N SER A 6 -16.68 15.75 -10.10
CA SER A 6 -17.15 14.63 -9.27
C SER A 6 -16.09 14.35 -8.21
N ALA A 7 -16.45 14.48 -6.94
CA ALA A 7 -15.64 13.96 -5.84
C ALA A 7 -15.74 12.44 -5.89
N VAL A 8 -14.66 11.76 -6.28
CA VAL A 8 -14.56 10.32 -6.03
C VAL A 8 -14.52 10.20 -4.51
N ALA A 9 -15.56 9.58 -3.92
CA ALA A 9 -15.60 9.35 -2.49
C ALA A 9 -14.36 8.56 -2.08
N GLU A 10 -13.66 9.02 -1.03
CA GLU A 10 -12.55 8.27 -0.47
C GLU A 10 -13.07 6.92 0.04
N PRO A 11 -12.35 5.82 -0.22
CA PRO A 11 -12.79 4.51 0.23
C PRO A 11 -12.80 4.45 1.76
N ALA A 12 -13.81 3.79 2.32
CA ALA A 12 -13.89 3.59 3.76
C ALA A 12 -12.67 2.79 4.26
N THR A 13 -12.13 3.20 5.41
CA THR A 13 -11.00 2.53 6.06
C THR A 13 -11.43 1.96 7.40
N ASP A 14 -10.85 0.84 7.78
CA ASP A 14 -11.01 0.26 9.11
C ASP A 14 -10.23 1.10 10.13
N PRO A 15 -10.87 1.65 11.18
CA PRO A 15 -10.19 2.57 12.10
C PRO A 15 -9.05 1.96 12.91
N GLN A 16 -9.01 0.64 13.09
CA GLN A 16 -7.98 -0.04 13.87
C GLN A 16 -6.74 -0.35 13.04
N SER A 17 -6.93 -0.84 11.83
CA SER A 17 -5.84 -1.25 10.94
C SER A 17 -5.42 -0.16 9.95
N GLY A 18 -6.26 0.83 9.70
CA GLY A 18 -6.10 1.81 8.62
C GLY A 18 -6.21 1.21 7.22
N LEU A 19 -6.61 -0.06 7.10
CA LEU A 19 -6.76 -0.74 5.82
C LEU A 19 -8.05 -0.30 5.12
N VAL A 20 -8.03 -0.17 3.79
CA VAL A 20 -9.24 0.04 3.00
C VAL A 20 -10.16 -1.17 3.16
N ILE A 21 -11.44 -0.93 3.50
CA ILE A 21 -12.43 -1.99 3.64
C ILE A 21 -12.85 -2.46 2.24
N ALA A 22 -12.31 -3.59 1.81
CA ALA A 22 -12.61 -4.21 0.52
C ALA A 22 -12.30 -5.72 0.55
N GLU A 23 -12.70 -6.43 -0.50
CA GLU A 23 -12.35 -7.84 -0.70
C GLU A 23 -10.84 -8.07 -0.56
N GLY A 24 -10.45 -9.02 0.31
CA GLY A 24 -9.06 -9.34 0.62
C GLY A 24 -8.46 -8.60 1.81
N SER A 25 -9.11 -7.53 2.34
CA SER A 25 -8.56 -6.77 3.48
C SER A 25 -8.44 -7.62 4.75
N ASN A 26 -9.38 -8.53 4.98
CA ASN A 26 -9.37 -9.49 6.08
C ASN A 26 -8.22 -10.51 5.98
N LEU A 27 -7.89 -10.97 4.77
CA LEU A 27 -6.73 -11.85 4.55
C LEU A 27 -5.41 -11.10 4.79
N VAL A 28 -5.32 -9.86 4.34
CA VAL A 28 -4.17 -9.00 4.64
C VAL A 28 -4.06 -8.74 6.13
N LEU A 29 -5.15 -8.42 6.82
CA LEU A 29 -5.14 -8.23 8.26
C LEU A 29 -4.68 -9.51 8.97
N ALA A 30 -5.23 -10.67 8.61
CA ALA A 30 -4.89 -11.95 9.24
C ALA A 30 -3.42 -12.35 9.06
N HIS A 31 -2.83 -12.10 7.88
CA HIS A 31 -1.48 -12.58 7.56
C HIS A 31 -0.38 -11.53 7.74
N CYS A 32 -0.67 -10.25 7.56
CA CYS A 32 0.33 -9.19 7.52
C CYS A 32 0.39 -8.34 8.80
N SER A 33 -0.49 -8.59 9.79
CA SER A 33 -0.48 -7.88 11.08
C SER A 33 0.09 -8.69 12.25
N ALA A 34 0.45 -9.96 12.02
CA ALA A 34 0.87 -10.87 13.07
C ALA A 34 2.24 -10.52 13.69
N CYS A 35 3.11 -9.83 12.94
CA CYS A 35 4.48 -9.54 13.38
C CYS A 35 4.73 -8.03 13.63
N HIS A 36 3.97 -7.16 12.97
CA HIS A 36 4.11 -5.70 13.07
C HIS A 36 2.80 -5.02 12.69
N SER A 37 2.73 -3.71 12.92
CA SER A 37 1.56 -2.90 12.55
C SER A 37 1.31 -2.90 11.03
N THR A 38 0.03 -2.78 10.66
CA THR A 38 -0.42 -2.53 9.28
C THR A 38 -0.06 -1.14 8.77
N SER A 39 0.46 -0.24 9.62
CA SER A 39 0.99 1.05 9.19
C SER A 39 2.08 0.93 8.14
N LEU A 40 2.90 -0.13 8.20
CA LEU A 40 3.91 -0.41 7.17
C LEU A 40 3.27 -0.70 5.81
N ILE A 41 2.04 -1.21 5.76
CA ILE A 41 1.31 -1.39 4.50
C ILE A 41 0.81 -0.02 4.01
N THR A 42 0.14 0.73 4.88
CA THR A 42 -0.54 1.98 4.49
C THR A 42 0.41 3.12 4.15
N GLN A 43 1.64 3.13 4.68
CA GLN A 43 2.67 4.10 4.33
C GLN A 43 3.39 3.80 3.00
N ASN A 44 3.23 2.60 2.46
CA ASN A 44 3.90 2.17 1.24
C ASN A 44 2.96 2.19 0.02
N ALA A 45 3.55 2.39 -1.16
CA ALA A 45 2.86 2.41 -2.44
C ALA A 45 3.72 1.65 -3.47
N MET A 46 3.37 0.39 -3.73
CA MET A 46 4.22 -0.55 -4.48
C MET A 46 3.44 -1.28 -5.56
N SER A 47 4.09 -1.60 -6.68
CA SER A 47 3.48 -2.46 -7.70
C SER A 47 3.24 -3.88 -7.16
N LYS A 48 2.33 -4.65 -7.78
CA LYS A 48 2.09 -6.06 -7.43
C LYS A 48 3.39 -6.87 -7.38
N LYS A 49 4.28 -6.66 -8.36
CA LYS A 49 5.61 -7.28 -8.40
C LYS A 49 6.46 -6.94 -7.18
N ARG A 50 6.49 -5.67 -6.77
CA ARG A 50 7.24 -5.25 -5.58
C ARG A 50 6.64 -5.78 -4.29
N TRP A 51 5.32 -5.84 -4.16
CA TRP A 51 4.66 -6.49 -3.03
C TRP A 51 5.01 -7.99 -2.94
N LEU A 52 5.02 -8.70 -4.06
CA LEU A 52 5.45 -10.10 -4.12
C LEU A 52 6.91 -10.27 -3.68
N GLU A 53 7.82 -9.44 -4.17
CA GLU A 53 9.23 -9.46 -3.75
C GLU A 53 9.37 -9.21 -2.24
N THR A 54 8.60 -8.28 -1.68
CA THR A 54 8.57 -8.02 -0.23
C THR A 54 8.05 -9.23 0.55
N ILE A 55 6.98 -9.89 0.08
CA ILE A 55 6.47 -11.13 0.71
C ILE A 55 7.52 -12.23 0.68
N ARG A 56 8.21 -12.42 -0.45
CA ARG A 56 9.29 -13.41 -0.56
C ARG A 56 10.43 -13.09 0.40
N TRP A 57 10.86 -11.83 0.48
CA TRP A 57 11.86 -11.40 1.46
C TRP A 57 11.42 -11.68 2.92
N MET A 58 10.16 -11.42 3.27
CA MET A 58 9.63 -11.73 4.60
C MET A 58 9.60 -13.24 4.88
N GLN A 59 9.28 -14.06 3.87
CA GLN A 59 9.29 -15.52 4.01
C GLN A 59 10.73 -16.05 4.24
N ASP A 60 11.70 -15.55 3.45
CA ASP A 60 13.09 -15.99 3.54
C ASP A 60 13.75 -15.56 4.86
N THR A 61 13.56 -14.29 5.23
CA THR A 61 14.31 -13.63 6.31
C THR A 61 13.55 -13.54 7.63
N GLN A 62 12.24 -13.26 7.60
CA GLN A 62 11.41 -13.02 8.79
C GLN A 62 10.53 -14.22 9.17
N LYS A 63 10.60 -15.31 8.40
CA LYS A 63 9.81 -16.55 8.60
C LYS A 63 8.31 -16.34 8.51
N LEU A 64 7.88 -15.41 7.63
CA LEU A 64 6.49 -15.41 7.17
C LEU A 64 6.18 -16.79 6.56
N TRP A 65 5.03 -17.35 6.92
CA TRP A 65 4.62 -18.65 6.42
C TRP A 65 4.20 -18.60 4.93
N PRO A 66 4.12 -19.75 4.25
CA PRO A 66 3.50 -19.83 2.93
C PRO A 66 2.04 -19.37 2.99
N LEU A 67 1.67 -18.39 2.16
CA LEU A 67 0.32 -17.83 2.15
C LEU A 67 -0.69 -18.71 1.38
N GLY A 68 -0.21 -19.68 0.61
CA GLY A 68 -1.06 -20.61 -0.16
C GLY A 68 -2.04 -19.89 -1.09
N ASP A 69 -3.27 -20.37 -1.13
CA ASP A 69 -4.34 -19.84 -2.00
C ASP A 69 -4.74 -18.38 -1.66
N ALA A 70 -4.36 -17.87 -0.49
CA ALA A 70 -4.62 -16.47 -0.11
C ALA A 70 -3.67 -15.49 -0.81
N GLU A 71 -2.48 -15.94 -1.26
CA GLU A 71 -1.46 -15.07 -1.87
C GLU A 71 -1.96 -14.23 -3.06
N PRO A 72 -2.65 -14.79 -4.09
CA PRO A 72 -3.14 -13.98 -5.20
C PRO A 72 -4.10 -12.89 -4.75
N VAL A 73 -5.02 -13.19 -3.83
CA VAL A 73 -6.01 -12.24 -3.30
C VAL A 73 -5.33 -11.13 -2.50
N ILE A 74 -4.35 -11.47 -1.66
CA ILE A 74 -3.53 -10.52 -0.91
C ILE A 74 -2.78 -9.59 -1.88
N LEU A 75 -2.13 -10.13 -2.90
CA LEU A 75 -1.38 -9.34 -3.87
C LEU A 75 -2.27 -8.42 -4.69
N ASP A 76 -3.47 -8.87 -5.08
CA ASP A 76 -4.44 -8.04 -5.80
C ASP A 76 -4.97 -6.91 -4.93
N TYR A 77 -5.30 -7.18 -3.67
CA TYR A 77 -5.71 -6.15 -2.72
C TYR A 77 -4.60 -5.10 -2.51
N LEU A 78 -3.37 -5.56 -2.22
CA LEU A 78 -2.22 -4.67 -1.98
C LEU A 78 -1.91 -3.81 -3.21
N ALA A 79 -1.93 -4.39 -4.41
CA ALA A 79 -1.66 -3.64 -5.63
C ALA A 79 -2.76 -2.63 -5.98
N LYS A 80 -4.03 -2.98 -5.72
CA LYS A 80 -5.17 -2.12 -6.02
C LYS A 80 -5.25 -0.92 -5.07
N TRP A 81 -5.09 -1.16 -3.77
CA TRP A 81 -5.33 -0.13 -2.75
C TRP A 81 -4.05 0.54 -2.26
N TYR A 82 -2.91 -0.13 -2.38
CA TYR A 82 -1.58 0.34 -1.96
C TYR A 82 -0.57 0.24 -3.11
N GLY A 83 -1.06 0.51 -4.33
CA GLY A 83 -0.29 0.60 -5.57
C GLY A 83 0.47 1.93 -5.74
N PRO A 84 1.34 2.06 -6.75
CA PRO A 84 2.01 3.32 -7.07
C PRO A 84 0.99 4.44 -7.34
N LYS A 85 1.24 5.63 -6.78
CA LYS A 85 0.40 6.82 -7.00
C LYS A 85 0.98 7.64 -8.16
N GLU A 86 0.12 8.24 -8.98
CA GLU A 86 0.45 9.04 -10.17
C GLU A 86 1.54 10.12 -9.92
N SER A 87 1.65 10.61 -8.68
CA SER A 87 2.60 11.64 -8.25
C SER A 87 3.56 11.20 -7.13
N ALA A 88 3.90 9.92 -7.06
CA ALA A 88 4.70 9.37 -5.94
C ALA A 88 6.13 9.94 -5.83
N ARG A 89 6.69 10.56 -6.88
CA ARG A 89 8.01 11.19 -6.81
C ARG A 89 7.89 12.66 -6.43
N ARG A 90 8.57 13.06 -5.35
CA ARG A 90 8.71 14.47 -4.97
C ARG A 90 9.24 15.28 -6.17
N PRO A 91 8.65 16.43 -6.51
CA PRO A 91 9.22 17.30 -7.52
C PRO A 91 10.64 17.73 -7.11
N PRO A 92 11.51 18.08 -8.06
CA PRO A 92 12.78 18.73 -7.76
C PRO A 92 12.59 19.93 -6.83
N LEU A 93 13.57 20.22 -5.97
CA LEU A 93 13.55 21.43 -5.14
C LEU A 93 13.39 22.65 -6.05
N ALA A 94 12.56 23.61 -5.63
CA ALA A 94 12.44 24.86 -6.36
C ALA A 94 13.80 25.58 -6.37
N PRO A 95 14.18 26.29 -7.45
CA PRO A 95 15.50 26.92 -7.56
C PRO A 95 15.87 27.85 -6.38
N HIS A 96 14.89 28.55 -5.81
CA HIS A 96 15.08 29.44 -4.66
C HIS A 96 15.26 28.74 -3.30
N LEU A 97 15.08 27.41 -3.26
CA LEU A 97 15.32 26.55 -2.09
C LEU A 97 16.61 25.75 -2.22
N MET A 98 17.36 25.91 -3.31
CA MET A 98 18.67 25.31 -3.48
C MET A 98 19.68 26.09 -2.60
N PRO A 99 20.64 25.42 -1.94
CA PRO A 99 21.70 26.11 -1.22
C PRO A 99 22.57 26.92 -2.19
N GLU A 100 23.12 28.03 -1.71
CA GLU A 100 24.12 28.81 -2.47
C GLU A 100 25.38 27.96 -2.69
N LYS A 101 26.04 28.18 -3.82
CA LYS A 101 27.25 27.44 -4.23
C LYS A 101 28.48 27.90 -3.47
#